data_AF-A0A416HH82-F1
#
_entry.id   AF-A0A416HH82-F1
#
_cell.length_a   1.000
_cell.length_b   1.000
_cell.length_c   1.000
_cell.angle_alpha   90.00
_cell.angle_beta   90.00
_cell.angle_gamma   90.00
#
_symmetry.space_group_name_H-M   'P 1'
#
loop_
_entity.id
_entity.type
_entity.pdbx_description
1 polymer ?
#
loop_
_entity_poly.entity_id
_entity_poly.type
_entity_poly.pdbx_seq_one_letter_code
_entity_poly.pdbx_strand_id
1 'polypeptide(L)'
;MDASVNKEEKSTQNINQVIKEALFKMSDPTPDMTDEERESYHRKLLAKLESGQKLTSQELAFLRTNDPAAYQKARRMEQKRQWLTEQMKKCKSKQEVSDVVNDAIAHVSEKDPDRNAIIATYREATRSFAKLPVTADFRIPERKPRRKKNAARNDNMPEILTQTAM
;
A
#
# COMPACT_ATOMS: atom_id res chain seq x y z
N MET A 1 65.36 -13.10 10.65
CA MET A 1 64.51 -14.27 10.87
C MET A 1 63.46 -13.76 11.87
N ASP A 2 62.21 -13.44 11.52
CA ASP A 2 61.31 -14.07 10.56
C ASP A 2 60.25 -13.07 10.06
N ALA A 3 60.22 -12.84 8.75
CA ALA A 3 59.21 -12.03 8.07
C ALA A 3 58.31 -12.95 7.24
N SER A 4 57.54 -13.83 7.89
CA SER A 4 56.77 -14.86 7.17
C SER A 4 55.31 -15.03 7.59
N VAL A 5 54.77 -14.26 8.52
CA VAL A 5 53.39 -14.49 9.01
C VAL A 5 52.30 -13.79 8.16
N ASN A 6 52.63 -12.88 7.26
CA ASN A 6 51.63 -11.97 6.68
C ASN A 6 51.06 -12.35 5.29
N LYS A 7 51.27 -13.60 4.83
CA LYS A 7 50.87 -14.03 3.47
C LYS A 7 49.62 -14.92 3.45
N GLU A 8 49.27 -15.57 4.56
CA GLU A 8 48.15 -16.51 4.62
C GLU A 8 46.80 -15.81 4.83
N GLU A 9 46.73 -14.75 5.64
CA GLU A 9 45.47 -14.06 5.95
C GLU A 9 44.80 -13.37 4.73
N LYS A 10 45.61 -12.81 3.82
CA LYS A 10 45.10 -12.16 2.59
C LYS A 10 44.51 -13.15 1.58
N SER A 11 45.02 -14.38 1.54
CA SER A 11 44.54 -15.43 0.63
C SER A 11 43.19 -15.98 1.10
N THR A 12 43.02 -16.18 2.40
CA THR A 12 41.75 -16.60 3.00
C THR A 12 40.65 -15.55 2.90
N GLN A 13 40.96 -14.25 2.97
CA GLN A 13 39.97 -13.19 2.71
C GLN A 13 39.41 -13.26 1.28
N ASN A 14 40.26 -13.57 0.30
CA ASN A 14 39.85 -13.71 -1.08
C ASN A 14 38.96 -14.94 -1.30
N ILE A 15 39.29 -16.07 -0.67
CA ILE A 15 38.49 -17.31 -0.73
C ILE A 15 37.13 -17.13 -0.07
N ASN A 16 37.08 -16.48 1.11
CA ASN A 16 35.81 -16.17 1.77
C ASN A 16 34.93 -15.25 0.92
N GLN A 17 35.51 -14.32 0.17
CA GLN A 17 34.78 -13.46 -0.77
C GLN A 17 34.24 -14.26 -1.96
N VAL A 18 35.05 -15.14 -2.55
CA VAL A 18 34.63 -16.05 -3.64
C VAL A 18 33.51 -17.00 -3.18
N ILE A 19 33.62 -17.56 -1.97
CA ILE A 19 32.59 -18.44 -1.40
C ILE A 19 31.31 -17.64 -1.14
N LYS A 20 31.42 -16.41 -0.64
CA LYS A 20 30.25 -15.54 -0.39
C LYS A 20 29.55 -15.16 -1.70
N GLU A 21 30.30 -14.86 -2.76
CA GLU A 21 29.77 -14.61 -4.10
C GLU A 21 29.14 -15.87 -4.70
N ALA A 22 29.76 -17.04 -4.54
CA ALA A 22 29.21 -18.30 -5.01
C ALA A 22 27.92 -18.67 -4.26
N LEU A 23 27.86 -18.47 -2.94
CA LEU A 23 26.66 -18.72 -2.15
C LEU A 23 25.53 -17.75 -2.52
N PHE A 24 25.87 -16.49 -2.85
CA PHE A 24 24.91 -15.50 -3.34
C PHE A 24 24.36 -15.90 -4.71
N LYS A 25 25.21 -16.37 -5.63
CA LYS A 25 24.83 -16.88 -6.96
C LYS A 25 23.99 -18.15 -6.91
N MET A 26 24.22 -19.04 -5.93
CA MET A 26 23.43 -20.29 -5.79
C MET A 26 22.11 -20.11 -5.03
N SER A 27 21.98 -19.05 -4.23
CA SER A 27 20.74 -18.73 -3.51
C SER A 27 19.75 -17.94 -4.35
N ASP A 28 20.09 -17.64 -5.60
CA ASP A 28 19.30 -16.81 -6.51
C ASP A 28 18.37 -17.70 -7.37
N PRO A 29 17.04 -17.63 -7.19
CA PRO A 29 16.08 -18.48 -7.91
C PRO A 29 15.88 -18.09 -9.39
N THR A 30 16.70 -17.19 -9.92
CA THR A 30 16.73 -16.76 -11.33
C THR A 30 18.19 -16.73 -11.84
N PRO A 31 18.81 -17.90 -12.08
CA PRO A 31 20.20 -18.00 -12.51
C PRO A 31 20.48 -17.55 -13.96
N ASP A 32 19.43 -17.25 -14.75
CA ASP A 32 19.54 -16.95 -16.19
C ASP A 32 19.60 -15.45 -16.55
N MET A 33 19.58 -14.53 -15.57
CA MET A 33 19.63 -13.09 -15.83
C MET A 33 20.99 -12.48 -15.43
N THR A 34 21.57 -11.68 -16.32
CA THR A 34 22.78 -10.89 -16.04
C THR A 34 22.54 -9.87 -14.94
N ASP A 35 23.60 -9.40 -14.27
CA ASP A 35 23.49 -8.43 -13.17
C ASP A 35 22.78 -7.14 -13.62
N GLU A 36 23.04 -6.70 -14.86
CA GLU A 36 22.35 -5.56 -15.48
C GLU A 36 20.86 -5.82 -15.72
N GLU A 37 20.50 -7.02 -16.20
CA GLU A 37 19.11 -7.40 -16.41
C GLU A 37 18.36 -7.49 -15.08
N ARG A 38 19.00 -8.04 -14.05
CA ARG A 38 18.46 -8.12 -12.68
C ARG A 38 18.15 -6.71 -12.13
N GLU A 39 19.08 -5.78 -12.26
CA GLU A 39 18.91 -4.39 -11.81
C GLU A 39 17.83 -3.66 -12.64
N SER A 40 17.78 -3.91 -13.95
CA SER A 40 16.73 -3.36 -14.81
C SER A 40 15.34 -3.88 -14.44
N TYR A 41 15.26 -5.17 -14.09
CA TYR A 41 14.03 -5.83 -13.68
C TYR A 41 13.59 -5.33 -12.31
N HIS A 42 14.52 -5.22 -11.35
CA HIS A 42 14.29 -4.63 -10.03
C HIS A 42 13.74 -3.20 -10.13
N ARG A 43 14.34 -2.35 -10.97
CA ARG A 43 13.82 -0.99 -11.21
C ARG A 43 12.42 -1.00 -11.81
N LYS A 44 12.12 -1.90 -12.75
CA LYS A 44 10.76 -2.06 -13.30
C LYS A 44 9.76 -2.49 -12.23
N LEU A 45 10.16 -3.43 -11.35
CA LEU A 45 9.36 -3.88 -10.21
C LEU A 45 9.06 -2.75 -9.24
N LEU A 46 10.07 -1.93 -8.89
CA LEU A 46 9.90 -0.77 -8.03
C LEU A 46 9.00 0.28 -8.66
N ALA A 47 9.18 0.60 -9.94
CA ALA A 47 8.29 1.52 -10.65
C ALA A 47 6.85 1.00 -10.68
N LYS A 48 6.67 -0.31 -10.89
CA LYS A 48 5.37 -0.98 -10.82
C LYS A 48 4.75 -0.87 -9.43
N LEU A 49 5.54 -1.09 -8.38
CA LEU A 49 5.14 -0.94 -6.99
C LEU A 49 4.72 0.50 -6.66
N GLU A 50 5.48 1.50 -7.09
CA GLU A 50 5.19 2.92 -6.87
C GLU A 50 3.96 3.40 -7.65
N SER A 51 3.74 2.85 -8.84
CA SER A 51 2.49 3.06 -9.59
C SER A 51 1.27 2.41 -8.93
N GLY A 52 1.49 1.65 -7.85
CA GLY A 52 0.45 0.98 -7.09
C GLY A 52 -0.11 -0.25 -7.79
N GLN A 53 0.56 -0.76 -8.83
CA GLN A 53 0.17 -1.98 -9.53
C GLN A 53 0.47 -3.23 -8.69
N LYS A 54 -0.32 -4.29 -8.91
CA LYS A 54 -0.13 -5.57 -8.24
C LYS A 54 1.07 -6.29 -8.85
N LEU A 55 2.00 -6.69 -7.99
CA LEU A 55 3.11 -7.56 -8.36
C LEU A 55 2.63 -9.01 -8.47
N THR A 56 3.14 -9.75 -9.45
CA THR A 56 2.87 -11.17 -9.64
C THR A 56 3.62 -12.01 -8.60
N SER A 57 3.25 -13.28 -8.45
CA SER A 57 3.92 -14.18 -7.50
C SER A 57 5.42 -14.36 -7.80
N GLN A 58 5.80 -14.36 -9.08
CA GLN A 58 7.20 -14.43 -9.51
C GLN A 58 7.95 -13.14 -9.17
N GLU A 59 7.34 -11.99 -9.46
CA GLU A 59 7.87 -10.67 -9.14
C GLU A 59 8.09 -10.49 -7.62
N LEU A 60 7.16 -11.00 -6.79
CA LEU A 60 7.28 -10.98 -5.33
C LEU A 60 8.37 -11.93 -4.82
N ALA A 61 8.53 -13.11 -5.40
CA ALA A 61 9.60 -14.04 -5.04
C ALA A 61 10.97 -13.43 -5.33
N PHE A 62 11.10 -12.75 -6.47
CA PHE A 62 12.30 -12.01 -6.83
C PHE A 62 12.63 -10.90 -5.82
N LEU A 63 11.65 -10.07 -5.45
CA LEU A 63 11.86 -9.03 -4.43
C LEU A 63 12.20 -9.64 -3.06
N ARG A 64 11.62 -10.78 -2.70
CA ARG A 64 11.91 -11.41 -1.40
C ARG A 64 13.39 -11.76 -1.22
N THR A 65 14.05 -12.19 -2.30
CA THR A 65 15.47 -12.56 -2.28
C THR A 65 16.39 -11.36 -2.46
N ASN A 66 16.03 -10.43 -3.35
CA ASN A 66 16.89 -9.30 -3.73
C ASN A 66 16.72 -8.05 -2.85
N ASP A 67 15.48 -7.75 -2.45
CA ASP A 67 15.14 -6.55 -1.67
C ASP A 67 13.96 -6.82 -0.71
N PRO A 68 14.27 -7.31 0.50
CA PRO A 68 13.26 -7.59 1.52
C PRO A 68 12.43 -6.36 1.91
N ALA A 69 12.98 -5.14 1.81
CA ALA A 69 12.27 -3.91 2.15
C ALA A 69 11.20 -3.59 1.09
N ALA A 70 11.55 -3.66 -0.19
CA ALA A 70 10.59 -3.52 -1.28
C ALA A 70 9.51 -4.62 -1.25
N TYR A 71 9.87 -5.84 -0.89
CA TYR A 71 8.90 -6.92 -0.67
C TYR A 71 7.89 -6.58 0.43
N GLN A 72 8.35 -6.08 1.59
CA GLN A 72 7.45 -5.66 2.66
C GLN A 72 6.52 -4.53 2.23
N LYS A 73 7.04 -3.54 1.51
CA LYS A 73 6.25 -2.45 0.93
C LYS A 73 5.16 -3.01 0.00
N ALA A 74 5.52 -3.92 -0.91
CA ALA A 74 4.56 -4.60 -1.79
C ALA A 74 3.45 -5.33 -1.03
N ARG A 75 3.80 -6.06 0.03
CA ARG A 75 2.82 -6.75 0.88
C ARG A 75 1.87 -5.78 1.56
N ARG A 76 2.38 -4.65 2.07
CA ARG A 76 1.55 -3.59 2.66
C ARG A 76 0.57 -3.01 1.64
N MET A 77 1.02 -2.77 0.40
CA MET A 77 0.15 -2.26 -0.68
C MET A 77 -0.96 -3.26 -1.02
N GLU A 78 -0.64 -4.55 -1.11
CA GLU A 78 -1.62 -5.59 -1.39
C GLU A 78 -2.67 -5.70 -0.28
N GLN A 79 -2.27 -5.60 0.99
CA GLN A 79 -3.22 -5.56 2.11
C GLN A 79 -4.16 -4.34 2.01
N LYS A 80 -3.63 -3.15 1.72
CA LYS A 80 -4.44 -1.94 1.52
C LYS A 80 -5.41 -2.07 0.35
N ARG A 81 -4.97 -2.69 -0.75
CA ARG A 81 -5.81 -3.01 -1.92
C ARG A 81 -6.93 -3.99 -1.57
N GLN A 82 -6.62 -5.06 -0.84
CA GLN A 82 -7.62 -6.05 -0.42
C GLN A 82 -8.67 -5.42 0.50
N TRP A 83 -8.23 -4.68 1.52
CA TRP A 83 -9.12 -3.94 2.40
C TRP A 83 -10.03 -3.00 1.61
N LEU A 84 -9.50 -2.20 0.68
CA LEU A 84 -10.30 -1.28 -0.12
C LEU A 84 -11.31 -2.05 -1.00
N THR A 85 -10.87 -3.13 -1.64
CA THR A 85 -11.75 -3.97 -2.49
C THR A 85 -12.92 -4.55 -1.68
N GLU A 86 -12.67 -4.97 -0.43
CA GLU A 86 -13.72 -5.43 0.47
C GLU A 86 -14.69 -4.32 0.87
N GLN A 87 -14.20 -3.09 1.09
CA GLN A 87 -15.08 -1.94 1.33
C GLN A 87 -15.92 -1.63 0.09
N MET A 88 -15.30 -1.60 -1.10
CA MET A 88 -15.99 -1.32 -2.36
C MET A 88 -17.09 -2.35 -2.68
N LYS A 89 -16.90 -3.62 -2.31
CA LYS A 89 -17.94 -4.67 -2.43
C LYS A 89 -19.16 -4.42 -1.55
N LYS A 90 -19.00 -3.70 -0.43
CA LYS A 90 -20.12 -3.32 0.46
C LYS A 90 -20.87 -2.10 -0.03
N CYS A 91 -20.22 -1.24 -0.83
CA CYS A 91 -20.84 -0.07 -1.42
C CYS A 91 -21.93 -0.46 -2.43
N LYS A 92 -23.00 0.33 -2.49
CA LYS A 92 -24.16 0.11 -3.37
C LYS A 92 -24.24 1.12 -4.51
N SER A 93 -23.41 2.16 -4.47
CA SER A 93 -23.37 3.22 -5.48
C SER A 93 -21.94 3.65 -5.80
N LYS A 94 -21.77 4.22 -7.00
CA LYS A 94 -20.49 4.82 -7.44
C LYS A 94 -20.04 5.98 -6.55
N GLN A 95 -20.99 6.72 -5.98
CA GLN A 95 -20.67 7.84 -5.09
C GLN A 95 -20.12 7.34 -3.75
N GLU A 96 -20.77 6.35 -3.13
CA GLU A 96 -20.25 5.72 -1.90
C GLU A 96 -18.85 5.13 -2.10
N VAL A 97 -18.60 4.53 -3.27
CA VAL A 97 -17.25 4.07 -3.63
C VAL A 97 -16.24 5.23 -3.64
N SER A 98 -16.57 6.34 -4.30
CA SER A 98 -15.69 7.52 -4.33
C SER A 98 -15.45 8.10 -2.94
N ASP A 99 -16.48 8.13 -2.09
CA ASP A 99 -16.38 8.65 -0.73
C ASP A 99 -15.46 7.78 0.12
N VAL A 100 -15.61 6.45 0.07
CA VAL A 100 -14.72 5.49 0.76
C VAL A 100 -13.28 5.62 0.28
N VAL A 101 -13.05 5.79 -1.03
CA VAL A 101 -11.71 5.96 -1.59
C VAL A 101 -11.09 7.28 -1.13
N ASN A 102 -11.84 8.37 -1.16
CA ASN A 102 -11.39 9.68 -0.71
C ASN A 102 -11.07 9.68 0.78
N ASP A 103 -11.93 9.06 1.59
CA ASP A 103 -11.72 8.89 3.03
C ASP A 103 -10.46 8.05 3.31
N ALA A 104 -10.28 6.95 2.58
CA ALA A 104 -9.08 6.12 2.69
C ALA A 104 -7.79 6.86 2.31
N ILE A 105 -7.85 7.75 1.30
CA ILE A 105 -6.74 8.62 0.89
C ILE A 105 -6.47 9.70 1.95
N ALA A 106 -7.50 10.30 2.52
CA ALA A 106 -7.39 11.32 3.57
C ALA A 106 -6.78 10.75 4.87
N HIS A 107 -7.05 9.47 5.16
CA HIS A 107 -6.46 8.76 6.29
C HIS A 107 -5.01 8.31 6.06
N VAL A 108 -4.45 8.45 4.85
CA VAL A 108 -3.02 8.17 4.62
C VAL A 108 -2.20 9.30 5.22
N SER A 109 -1.27 8.97 6.12
CA SER A 109 -0.43 9.96 6.77
C SER A 109 0.40 10.71 5.74
N GLU A 110 0.44 12.03 5.85
CA GLU A 110 1.29 12.88 5.00
C GLU A 110 2.78 12.60 5.20
N LYS A 111 3.15 12.04 6.36
CA LYS A 111 4.53 11.70 6.71
C LYS A 111 4.96 10.31 6.24
N ASP A 112 4.07 9.52 5.65
CA ASP A 112 4.42 8.20 5.13
C ASP A 112 5.30 8.37 3.87
N PRO A 113 6.51 7.79 3.81
CA PRO A 113 7.36 7.85 2.61
C PRO A 113 6.70 7.18 1.40
N ASP A 114 5.79 6.23 1.65
CA ASP A 114 5.07 5.48 0.63
C ASP A 114 3.69 6.07 0.31
N ARG A 115 3.37 7.27 0.80
CA ARG A 115 2.05 7.90 0.61
C ARG A 115 1.60 7.89 -0.84
N ASN A 116 2.48 8.32 -1.75
CA ASN A 116 2.16 8.39 -3.18
C ASN A 116 1.84 7.01 -3.75
N ALA A 117 2.62 5.99 -3.38
CA ALA A 117 2.38 4.62 -3.81
C ALA A 117 1.04 4.08 -3.25
N ILE A 118 0.70 4.40 -2.00
CA ILE A 118 -0.56 3.99 -1.35
C ILE A 118 -1.75 4.60 -2.08
N ILE A 119 -1.67 5.90 -2.38
CA ILE A 119 -2.71 6.61 -3.14
C ILE A 119 -2.85 6.01 -4.54
N ALA A 120 -1.74 5.73 -5.22
CA ALA A 120 -1.74 5.09 -6.54
C ALA A 120 -2.39 3.70 -6.48
N THR A 121 -2.13 2.93 -5.43
CA THR A 121 -2.74 1.61 -5.19
C THR A 121 -4.25 1.70 -5.04
N TYR A 122 -4.74 2.67 -4.27
CA TYR A 122 -6.19 2.88 -4.12
C TYR A 122 -6.85 3.31 -5.43
N ARG A 123 -6.21 4.21 -6.19
CA ARG A 123 -6.70 4.65 -7.51
C ARG A 123 -6.79 3.48 -8.48
N GLU A 124 -5.78 2.63 -8.54
CA GLU A 124 -5.76 1.49 -9.46
C GLU A 124 -6.75 0.39 -9.05
N ALA A 125 -6.91 0.13 -7.74
CA ALA A 125 -7.94 -0.75 -7.22
C ALA A 125 -9.35 -0.24 -7.60
N THR A 126 -9.57 1.06 -7.46
CA THR A 126 -10.84 1.72 -7.83
C THR A 126 -11.12 1.60 -9.31
N ARG A 127 -10.11 1.84 -10.16
CA ARG A 127 -10.19 1.73 -11.61
C ARG A 127 -10.48 0.30 -12.05
N SER A 128 -9.82 -0.67 -11.42
CA SER A 128 -10.03 -2.11 -11.70
C SER A 128 -11.45 -2.53 -11.33
N PHE A 129 -11.94 -2.06 -10.18
CA PHE A 129 -13.28 -2.36 -9.72
C PHE A 129 -14.35 -1.67 -10.58
N ALA A 130 -14.14 -0.42 -11.01
CA ALA A 130 -15.05 0.28 -11.93
C ALA A 130 -15.21 -0.39 -13.30
N LYS A 131 -14.27 -1.26 -13.70
CA LYS A 131 -14.36 -2.07 -14.92
C LYS A 131 -15.17 -3.36 -14.70
N LEU A 132 -15.42 -3.76 -13.46
CA LEU A 132 -16.15 -5.00 -13.17
C LEU A 132 -17.65 -4.82 -13.46
N PRO A 133 -18.33 -5.87 -13.96
CA PRO A 133 -19.75 -5.84 -14.27
C PRO A 133 -20.62 -5.57 -13.03
N VAL A 134 -20.12 -5.89 -11.83
CA VAL A 134 -20.79 -5.57 -10.55
C VAL A 134 -21.10 -4.07 -10.38
N THR A 135 -20.34 -3.21 -11.06
CA THR A 135 -20.55 -1.75 -11.02
C THR A 135 -21.56 -1.25 -12.04
N ALA A 136 -21.95 -2.10 -13.00
CA ALA A 136 -23.08 -1.85 -13.89
C ALA A 136 -24.40 -1.99 -13.13
N ASP A 137 -24.45 -2.88 -12.14
CA ASP A 137 -25.60 -3.07 -11.24
C ASP A 137 -25.68 -2.03 -10.10
N PHE A 138 -24.71 -1.11 -10.01
CA PHE A 138 -24.82 0.00 -9.07
C PHE A 138 -26.07 0.80 -9.38
N ARG A 139 -27.06 0.65 -8.50
CA ARG A 139 -28.40 1.20 -8.65
C ARG A 139 -28.30 2.66 -9.04
N ILE A 140 -28.85 2.96 -10.22
CA ILE A 140 -29.29 4.29 -10.59
C ILE A 140 -30.04 4.82 -9.36
N PRO A 141 -29.63 5.95 -8.77
CA PRO A 141 -30.21 6.39 -7.51
C PRO A 141 -31.72 6.56 -7.68
N GLU A 142 -32.53 5.71 -7.05
CA GLU A 142 -33.83 6.19 -6.60
C GLU A 142 -33.50 7.36 -5.67
N ARG A 143 -33.81 8.58 -6.13
CA ARG A 143 -33.70 9.80 -5.34
C ARG A 143 -34.45 9.57 -4.03
N LYS A 144 -33.74 9.20 -2.97
CA LYS A 144 -34.35 9.20 -1.64
C LYS A 144 -34.75 10.64 -1.36
N PRO A 145 -36.04 10.96 -1.10
CA PRO A 145 -36.44 12.32 -0.82
C PRO A 145 -35.65 12.80 0.40
N ARG A 146 -34.98 13.95 0.26
CA ARG A 146 -34.32 14.64 1.38
C ARG A 146 -35.35 14.76 2.49
N ARG A 147 -35.17 14.02 3.59
CA ARG A 147 -35.92 14.26 4.83
C ARG A 147 -35.63 15.70 5.24
N LYS A 148 -36.60 16.59 5.01
CA LYS A 148 -36.58 17.94 5.55
C LYS A 148 -36.50 17.79 7.07
N LYS A 149 -35.41 18.26 7.67
CA LYS A 149 -35.32 18.43 9.12
C LYS A 149 -36.29 19.56 9.47
N ASN A 150 -37.52 19.20 9.84
CA ASN A 150 -38.42 20.09 10.55
C ASN A 150 -38.41 19.68 12.01
N ALA A 151 -37.79 20.50 12.86
CA ALA A 151 -38.03 20.57 14.30
C ALA A 151 -37.39 21.90 14.74
N ALA A 152 -38.15 23.00 14.68
CA ALA A 152 -39.07 23.47 15.71
C ALA A 152 -38.35 24.54 16.56
N ARG A 153 -38.78 25.78 16.34
CA ARG A 153 -38.60 26.90 17.28
C ARG A 153 -39.12 26.47 18.64
N ASN A 154 -38.40 26.75 19.70
CA ASN A 154 -38.99 26.82 21.02
C ASN A 154 -38.49 28.09 21.72
N ASP A 155 -39.24 29.16 21.52
CA ASP A 155 -39.24 30.33 22.39
C ASP A 155 -39.96 29.93 23.69
N ASN A 156 -39.22 29.67 24.78
CA ASN A 156 -39.72 29.87 26.14
C ASN A 156 -38.59 29.72 27.17
N MET A 157 -38.11 30.84 27.72
CA MET A 157 -37.39 30.86 28.99
C MET A 157 -38.39 31.29 30.08
N PRO A 158 -38.69 30.47 31.09
CA PRO A 158 -39.52 30.90 32.20
C PRO A 158 -38.72 31.79 33.16
N GLU A 159 -39.31 32.94 33.52
CA GLU A 159 -38.94 33.76 34.67
C GLU A 159 -38.76 32.88 35.91
N ILE A 160 -37.59 32.95 36.54
CA ILE A 160 -37.39 32.40 37.88
C ILE A 160 -37.24 33.59 38.83
N LEU A 161 -38.38 34.11 39.27
CA LEU A 161 -38.49 34.85 40.53
C LEU A 161 -38.19 33.87 41.67
N THR A 162 -37.04 34.03 42.31
CA THR A 162 -36.85 33.55 43.68
C THR A 162 -36.34 34.71 44.54
N GLN A 163 -37.29 35.28 45.29
CA GLN A 163 -37.02 36.07 46.48
C GLN A 163 -36.56 35.15 47.63
N THR A 164 -35.81 35.76 48.55
CA THR A 164 -35.61 35.36 49.96
C THR A 164 -34.38 34.50 50.28
N ALA A 165 -33.37 35.13 50.90
CA ALA A 165 -33.02 34.83 52.30
C ALA A 165 -31.96 35.81 52.85
N MET A 166 -32.34 36.46 53.97
CA MET A 166 -31.55 37.07 55.06
C MET A 166 -30.62 38.26 54.80
#